data_AF-A0A069IRS9-F1
#
_entry.id   AF-A0A069IRS9-F1
#
_cell.length_a   1.000
_cell.length_b   1.000
_cell.length_c   1.000
_cell.angle_alpha   90.00
_cell.angle_beta   90.00
_cell.angle_gamma   90.00
#
_symmetry.space_group_name_H-M   'P 1'
#
loop_
_entity.id
_entity.type
_entity.pdbx_description
1 polymer ?
#
loop_
_entity_poly.entity_id
_entity_poly.type
_entity_poly.pdbx_seq_one_letter_code
_entity_poly.pdbx_strand_id
1 'polypeptide(L)'
;MQTTALVMKPMDWAPLQDIDDVKPINDGDTACLQAVYDVLKQHGMQDRFGVTLIHKHFDMADDEVLLEHTNTAERRLVLAPAKLDSQEVSRSVQTSWMFGEVNGQIMRVCNRRCFTNVWGTHSDGGHYSS
;
A
#
# COMPACT_ATOMS: atom_id res chain seq x y z
N MET A 1 -27.24 14.36 -4.07
CA MET A 1 -26.55 13.15 -3.60
C MET A 1 -25.07 13.40 -3.80
N GLN A 2 -24.29 13.50 -2.72
CA GLN A 2 -22.83 13.65 -2.86
C GLN A 2 -22.28 12.29 -3.25
N THR A 3 -21.54 12.22 -4.37
CA THR A 3 -20.90 11.00 -4.84
C THR A 3 -19.68 10.74 -3.97
N THR A 4 -19.77 9.77 -3.06
CA THR A 4 -18.60 9.25 -2.33
C THR A 4 -17.68 8.55 -3.33
N ALA A 5 -16.41 8.96 -3.37
CA ALA A 5 -15.43 8.34 -4.24
C ALA A 5 -14.56 7.38 -3.42
N LEU A 6 -14.35 6.18 -3.94
CA LEU A 6 -13.41 5.21 -3.38
C LEU A 6 -11.99 5.76 -3.46
N VAL A 7 -11.28 5.76 -2.34
CA VAL A 7 -9.86 6.12 -2.28
C VAL A 7 -9.05 4.88 -1.93
N MET A 8 -8.00 4.60 -2.70
CA MET A 8 -6.97 3.64 -2.34
C MET A 8 -5.78 4.39 -1.77
N LYS A 9 -5.53 4.22 -0.47
CA LYS A 9 -4.37 4.80 0.21
C LYS A 9 -3.32 3.74 0.52
N PRO A 10 -2.04 4.13 0.70
CA PRO A 10 -1.08 3.28 1.38
C PRO A 10 -1.60 2.68 2.67
N MET A 11 -1.28 1.39 2.85
CA MET A 11 -1.47 0.75 4.14
C MET A 11 -0.62 1.52 5.15
N ASP A 12 -1.30 2.00 6.18
CA ASP A 12 -0.76 2.76 7.30
C ASP A 12 -0.91 1.89 8.54
N TRP A 13 0.23 1.44 9.08
CA TRP A 13 0.27 0.47 10.17
C TRP A 13 0.21 1.12 11.56
N ALA A 14 0.62 2.39 11.69
CA ALA A 14 0.66 3.09 12.97
C ALA A 14 -0.70 3.09 13.70
N PRO A 15 -1.84 3.38 13.03
CA PRO A 15 -3.14 3.45 13.71
C PRO A 15 -3.82 2.09 13.90
N LEU A 16 -3.21 0.98 13.46
CA LEU A 16 -3.84 -0.33 13.54
C LEU A 16 -3.82 -0.88 14.96
N GLN A 17 -4.79 -1.74 15.27
CA GLN A 17 -4.79 -2.52 16.52
C GLN A 17 -3.69 -3.58 16.50
N ASP A 18 -3.14 -3.88 17.66
CA ASP A 18 -2.24 -5.02 17.83
C ASP A 18 -2.96 -6.33 17.48
N ILE A 19 -2.22 -7.32 16.95
CA ILE A 19 -2.78 -8.62 16.58
C ILE A 19 -3.44 -9.32 17.77
N ASP A 20 -2.92 -9.12 18.98
CA ASP A 20 -3.48 -9.75 20.18
C ASP A 20 -4.84 -9.12 20.58
N ASP A 21 -5.15 -7.93 20.06
CA ASP A 21 -6.37 -7.17 20.32
C ASP A 21 -7.40 -7.23 19.19
N VAL A 22 -7.03 -7.70 17.99
CA VAL A 22 -7.99 -7.86 16.88
C VAL A 22 -8.81 -9.13 17.05
N LYS A 23 -10.09 -9.05 16.68
CA LYS A 23 -10.95 -10.24 16.61
C LYS A 23 -10.41 -11.19 15.52
N PRO A 24 -10.17 -12.47 15.83
CA PRO A 24 -9.81 -13.46 14.81
C PRO A 24 -10.92 -13.61 13.76
N ILE A 25 -10.51 -14.00 12.54
CA ILE A 25 -11.45 -14.40 11.49
C ILE A 25 -12.37 -15.51 12.00
N ASN A 26 -13.66 -15.39 11.71
CA ASN A 26 -14.70 -16.30 12.18
C ASN A 26 -15.84 -16.40 11.16
N ASP A 27 -16.80 -17.29 11.41
CA ASP A 27 -17.95 -17.54 10.53
C ASP A 27 -18.81 -16.28 10.27
N GLY A 28 -18.77 -15.29 11.17
CA GLY A 28 -19.43 -14.00 10.96
C GLY A 28 -18.87 -13.20 9.78
N ASP A 29 -17.65 -13.48 9.34
CA ASP A 29 -16.98 -12.76 8.25
C ASP A 29 -17.28 -13.38 6.87
N THR A 30 -17.84 -14.61 6.84
CA THR A 30 -18.02 -15.39 5.60
C THR A 30 -18.86 -14.66 4.56
N ALA A 31 -19.97 -14.02 4.96
CA ALA A 31 -20.83 -13.30 4.02
C ALA A 31 -20.10 -12.12 3.34
N CYS A 32 -19.26 -11.40 4.10
CA CYS A 32 -18.45 -10.31 3.58
C CYS A 32 -17.37 -10.83 2.61
N LEU A 33 -16.62 -11.86 3.02
CA LEU A 33 -15.57 -12.45 2.19
C LEU A 33 -16.11 -13.08 0.90
N GLN A 34 -17.30 -13.70 0.96
CA GLN A 34 -17.99 -14.20 -0.21
C GLN A 34 -18.34 -13.07 -1.19
N ALA A 35 -18.87 -11.95 -0.69
CA ALA A 35 -19.18 -10.79 -1.52
C ALA A 35 -17.93 -10.20 -2.19
N VAL A 36 -16.80 -10.11 -1.47
CA VAL A 36 -15.52 -9.69 -2.05
C VAL A 36 -15.08 -10.64 -3.16
N TYR A 37 -15.12 -11.96 -2.91
CA TYR A 37 -14.78 -12.96 -3.92
C TYR A 37 -15.66 -12.85 -5.16
N ASP A 38 -16.98 -12.70 -5.00
CA ASP A 38 -17.91 -12.62 -6.13
C ASP A 38 -17.64 -11.39 -7.00
N VAL A 39 -17.34 -10.24 -6.40
CA VAL A 39 -16.95 -9.03 -7.13
C VAL A 39 -15.63 -9.23 -7.86
N LEU A 40 -14.60 -9.77 -7.19
CA LEU A 40 -13.31 -10.04 -7.83
C LEU A 40 -13.49 -11.01 -9.00
N LYS A 41 -14.29 -12.06 -8.84
CA LYS A 41 -14.62 -13.03 -9.88
C LYS A 41 -15.36 -12.40 -11.06
N GLN A 42 -16.35 -11.55 -10.79
CA GLN A 42 -17.11 -10.83 -11.82
C GLN A 42 -16.18 -9.99 -12.72
N HIS A 43 -15.12 -9.44 -12.16
CA HIS A 43 -14.14 -8.64 -12.91
C HIS A 43 -12.93 -9.44 -13.43
N GLY A 44 -12.89 -10.76 -13.22
CA GLY A 44 -11.75 -11.61 -13.61
C GLY A 44 -10.46 -11.30 -12.84
N MET A 45 -10.60 -10.82 -11.60
CA MET A 45 -9.49 -10.35 -10.76
C MET A 45 -9.22 -11.27 -9.55
N GLN A 46 -9.92 -12.39 -9.41
CA GLN A 46 -9.79 -13.31 -8.29
C GLN A 46 -8.40 -13.95 -8.16
N ASP A 47 -7.65 -14.04 -9.26
CA ASP A 47 -6.27 -14.57 -9.28
C ASP A 47 -5.22 -13.45 -9.14
N ARG A 48 -5.66 -12.19 -9.04
CA ARG A 48 -4.80 -11.00 -8.99
C ARG A 48 -4.84 -10.30 -7.63
N PHE A 49 -5.98 -10.30 -6.96
CA PHE A 49 -6.16 -9.65 -5.67
C PHE A 49 -6.64 -10.64 -4.62
N GLY A 50 -6.22 -10.40 -3.38
CA GLY A 50 -6.67 -11.12 -2.19
C GLY A 50 -6.93 -10.16 -1.04
N VAL A 51 -7.22 -10.71 0.13
CA VAL A 51 -7.47 -9.96 1.36
C VAL A 51 -6.51 -10.40 2.45
N THR A 52 -6.23 -9.50 3.39
CA THR A 52 -5.50 -9.79 4.63
C THR A 52 -6.26 -9.19 5.80
N LEU A 53 -6.14 -9.79 6.98
CA LEU A 53 -6.63 -9.18 8.21
C LEU A 53 -5.75 -7.96 8.53
N ILE A 54 -6.37 -6.82 8.82
CA ILE A 54 -5.67 -5.56 9.09
C ILE A 54 -5.32 -5.49 10.58
N HIS A 55 -4.02 -5.50 10.89
CA HIS A 55 -3.46 -5.44 12.25
C HIS A 55 -1.99 -4.98 12.21
N LYS A 56 -1.41 -4.70 13.38
CA LYS A 56 0.04 -4.54 13.58
C LYS A 56 0.57 -5.57 14.58
N HIS A 57 1.88 -5.78 14.60
CA HIS A 57 2.56 -6.65 15.57
C HIS A 57 3.43 -5.88 16.57
N PHE A 58 3.61 -4.59 16.33
CA PHE A 58 4.42 -3.68 17.13
C PHE A 58 4.05 -2.24 16.77
N ASP A 59 4.35 -1.32 17.69
CA ASP A 59 4.15 0.11 17.45
C ASP A 59 5.09 0.65 16.38
N MET A 60 4.58 1.61 15.60
CA MET A 60 5.36 2.38 14.64
C MET A 60 5.30 3.85 14.99
N ALA A 61 6.38 4.57 14.69
CA ALA A 61 6.37 6.03 14.76
C ALA A 61 5.59 6.64 13.58
N ASP A 62 5.10 7.86 13.77
CA ASP A 62 4.36 8.62 12.73
C ASP A 62 5.21 8.91 11.47
N ASP A 63 6.55 8.84 11.60
CA ASP A 63 7.50 9.05 10.51
C ASP A 63 8.03 7.74 9.90
N GLU A 64 7.39 6.61 10.18
CA GLU A 64 7.80 5.27 9.73
C GLU A 64 6.77 4.59 8.81
N VAL A 65 7.27 3.70 7.95
CA VAL A 65 6.47 2.75 7.16
C VAL A 65 7.04 1.36 7.30
N LEU A 66 6.22 0.33 7.07
CA LEU A 66 6.74 -1.02 6.85
C LEU A 66 7.25 -1.17 5.41
N LEU A 67 8.54 -1.44 5.29
CA LEU A 67 9.20 -1.73 4.03
C LEU A 67 9.47 -3.23 3.91
N GLU A 68 9.00 -3.82 2.81
CA GLU A 68 9.27 -5.23 2.48
C GLU A 68 10.59 -5.35 1.70
N HIS A 69 11.47 -6.22 2.17
CA HIS A 69 12.71 -6.61 1.52
C HIS A 69 12.65 -8.08 1.12
N THR A 70 12.95 -8.37 -0.15
CA THR A 70 13.10 -9.74 -0.64
C THR A 70 14.57 -10.16 -0.63
N ASN A 71 14.92 -11.11 0.24
CA ASN A 71 16.18 -11.82 0.17
C ASN A 71 15.97 -13.14 -0.59
N THR A 72 16.29 -13.14 -1.88
CA THR A 72 16.08 -14.31 -2.76
C THR A 72 17.05 -15.45 -2.47
N ALA A 73 18.27 -15.14 -2.01
CA ALA A 73 19.27 -16.16 -1.66
C ALA A 73 18.82 -17.00 -0.46
N GLU A 74 18.24 -16.34 0.55
CA GLU A 74 17.72 -17.01 1.75
C GLU A 74 16.24 -17.40 1.63
N ARG A 75 15.58 -17.02 0.53
CA ARG A 75 14.13 -17.19 0.30
C ARG A 75 13.30 -16.59 1.45
N ARG A 76 13.66 -15.37 1.86
CA ARG A 76 13.00 -14.64 2.95
C ARG A 76 12.36 -13.35 2.44
N LEU A 77 11.16 -13.09 2.91
CA LEU A 77 10.55 -11.77 2.88
C LEU A 77 10.65 -11.19 4.29
N VAL A 78 11.19 -9.99 4.42
CA VAL A 78 11.36 -9.30 5.70
C VAL A 78 10.62 -7.98 5.62
N LEU A 79 9.68 -7.76 6.53
CA LEU A 79 9.08 -6.45 6.75
C LEU A 79 9.78 -5.80 7.95
N ALA A 80 10.24 -4.57 7.77
CA ALA A 80 10.87 -3.80 8.84
C ALA A 80 10.45 -2.33 8.76
N PRO A 81 10.38 -1.61 9.90
CA PRO A 81 10.21 -0.17 9.90
C PRO A 81 11.33 0.54 9.14
N ALA A 82 10.95 1.50 8.30
CA ALA A 82 11.85 2.40 7.59
C ALA A 82 11.31 3.84 7.68
N LYS A 83 12.21 4.82 7.70
CA LYS A 83 11.81 6.23 7.71
C LYS A 83 11.15 6.63 6.41
N LEU A 84 10.03 7.34 6.52
CA LEU A 84 9.23 7.83 5.38
C LEU A 84 10.05 8.62 4.36
N ASP A 85 11.03 9.40 4.82
CA ASP A 85 11.89 10.25 4.00
C ASP A 85 13.18 9.57 3.51
N SER A 86 13.36 8.28 3.82
CA SER A 86 14.55 7.54 3.45
C SER A 86 14.64 7.31 1.93
N GLN A 87 15.88 7.21 1.43
CA GLN A 87 16.11 6.86 0.02
C GLN A 87 15.52 5.49 -0.35
N GLU A 88 15.53 4.53 0.58
CA GLU A 88 14.97 3.19 0.37
C GLU A 88 13.47 3.24 0.11
N VAL A 89 12.72 3.97 0.95
CA VAL A 89 11.28 4.19 0.73
C VAL A 89 11.04 4.95 -0.57
N SER A 90 11.85 5.97 -0.87
CA SER A 90 11.74 6.69 -2.16
C SER A 90 12.01 5.84 -3.39
N ARG A 91 12.67 4.68 -3.25
CA ARG A 91 12.99 3.74 -4.33
C ARG A 91 12.15 2.46 -4.28
N SER A 92 11.21 2.35 -3.34
CA SER A 92 10.32 1.20 -3.23
C SER A 92 9.13 1.31 -4.17
N VAL A 93 8.39 0.20 -4.28
CA VAL A 93 7.07 0.14 -4.91
C VAL A 93 6.05 -0.23 -3.85
N GLN A 94 4.86 0.33 -3.97
CA GLN A 94 3.78 0.01 -3.05
C GLN A 94 3.16 -1.34 -3.42
N THR A 95 2.96 -2.20 -2.41
CA THR A 95 2.40 -3.54 -2.58
C THR A 95 1.15 -3.79 -1.73
N SER A 96 0.81 -2.87 -0.82
CA SER A 96 -0.36 -2.95 0.07
C SER A 96 -1.14 -1.64 0.11
N TRP A 97 -2.46 -1.74 0.09
CA TRP A 97 -3.38 -0.60 0.10
C TRP A 97 -4.54 -0.84 1.07
N MET A 98 -5.06 0.26 1.64
CA MET A 98 -6.35 0.27 2.31
C MET A 98 -7.36 1.08 1.51
N PHE A 99 -8.62 0.65 1.56
CA PHE A 99 -9.73 1.43 1.07
C PHE A 99 -10.14 2.47 2.11
N GLY A 100 -10.47 3.68 1.65
CA GLY A 100 -11.05 4.74 2.45
C GLY A 100 -12.06 5.53 1.63
N GLU A 101 -12.82 6.36 2.32
CA GLU A 101 -13.75 7.29 1.70
C GLU A 101 -13.22 8.72 1.89
N VAL A 102 -13.25 9.50 0.82
CA VAL A 102 -13.05 10.94 0.88
C VAL A 102 -14.24 11.59 0.18
N ASN A 103 -14.72 12.71 0.73
CA ASN A 103 -15.73 13.54 0.07
C ASN A 103 -15.13 14.12 -1.22
N GLY A 104 -15.34 13.42 -2.34
CA GLY A 104 -14.88 13.82 -3.67
C GLY A 104 -13.52 13.23 -4.08
N GLN A 105 -13.56 12.52 -5.21
CA GLN A 105 -12.48 12.01 -6.06
C GLN A 105 -11.58 10.87 -5.54
N ILE A 106 -11.33 9.92 -6.46
CA ILE A 106 -10.40 8.79 -6.32
C ILE A 106 -8.98 9.35 -6.24
N MET A 107 -8.45 9.53 -5.04
CA MET A 107 -7.05 9.91 -4.85
C MET A 107 -6.19 8.65 -4.85
N ARG A 108 -5.49 8.39 -5.97
CA ARG A 108 -4.25 7.61 -5.90
C ARG A 108 -3.23 8.52 -5.24
N VAL A 109 -3.02 8.40 -3.93
CA VAL A 109 -1.92 9.11 -3.26
C VAL A 109 -0.61 8.45 -3.70
N CYS A 110 -0.13 8.83 -4.87
CA CYS A 110 1.23 8.58 -5.31
C CYS A 110 2.11 9.64 -4.62
N ASN A 111 2.68 9.32 -3.47
CA ASN A 111 3.73 10.15 -2.85
C ASN A 111 5.07 10.04 -3.61
N ARG A 112 5.05 10.00 -4.95
CA ARG A 112 6.26 10.02 -5.79
C ARG A 112 6.45 11.44 -6.34
N ARG A 113 7.32 12.20 -5.68
CA ARG A 113 7.88 13.43 -6.26
C ARG A 113 8.88 13.04 -7.35
N CYS A 114 8.55 13.35 -8.60
CA CYS A 114 9.53 13.40 -9.68
C CYS A 114 10.15 14.81 -9.70
N PHE A 115 11.48 14.91 -9.61
CA PHE A 115 12.17 16.16 -9.93
C PHE A 115 12.15 16.33 -11.45
N THR A 116 11.50 17.39 -11.94
CA THR A 116 11.64 17.85 -13.31
C THR A 116 12.64 18.99 -13.35
N ASN A 117 13.51 19.03 -14.36
CA ASN A 117 14.17 20.29 -14.71
C ASN A 117 13.10 21.33 -15.13
N VAL A 118 13.50 22.58 -15.38
CA VAL A 118 12.58 23.67 -15.76
C VAL A 118 11.79 23.42 -17.07
N TRP A 119 12.07 22.32 -17.78
CA TRP A 119 11.46 21.92 -19.04
C TRP A 119 10.60 20.65 -18.96
N GLY A 120 10.46 20.02 -17.79
CA GLY A 120 9.48 18.94 -17.59
C GLY A 120 9.83 17.57 -18.17
N THR A 121 11.10 17.27 -18.49
CA THR A 121 11.51 15.96 -19.07
C THR A 121 12.14 15.00 -18.05
N HIS A 122 12.02 13.68 -18.29
CA HIS A 122 12.37 12.59 -17.36
C HIS A 122 13.33 11.54 -17.97
N SER A 123 14.45 11.99 -18.54
CA SER A 123 15.50 11.11 -19.09
C SER A 123 16.81 11.26 -18.33
N ASP A 124 17.16 10.24 -17.55
CA ASP A 124 18.56 9.99 -17.15
C ASP A 124 19.35 9.59 -18.40
N GLY A 125 20.16 10.52 -18.90
CA GLY A 125 20.98 10.30 -20.08
C GLY A 125 21.99 11.43 -20.23
N GLY A 126 23.09 11.34 -19.49
CA GLY A 126 24.24 12.20 -19.71
C GLY A 126 24.81 12.00 -21.12
N HIS A 127 24.93 13.09 -21.87
CA HIS A 127 25.86 13.18 -22.99
C HIS A 127 26.90 14.24 -22.64
N TYR A 128 28.13 13.77 -22.43
CA TYR A 128 29.34 14.58 -22.38
C TYR A 128 29.74 14.99 -23.81
N SER A 129 30.49 16.10 -23.89
CA SER A 129 31.10 16.75 -25.07
C SER A 129 30.12 17.52 -25.97
N SER A 130 30.34 18.79 -26.31
CA SER A 130 31.53 19.67 -26.24
C SER A 130 31.10 21.13 -26.05
#